data_AF-A0A073K7F4-F1
#
_entry.id   AF-A0A073K7F4-F1
#
_cell.length_a   1.000
_cell.length_b   1.000
_cell.length_c   1.000
_cell.angle_alpha   90.00
_cell.angle_beta   90.00
_cell.angle_gamma   90.00
#
_symmetry.space_group_name_H-M   'P 1'
#
loop_
_entity.id
_entity.type
_entity.pdbx_description
1 polymer ?
#
loop_
_entity_poly.entity_id
_entity_poly.type
_entity_poly.pdbx_seq_one_letter_code
_entity_poly.pdbx_strand_id
1 'polypeptide(L)'
;MNIENKTLCKEIEPKILYYGMPIYLLSTLNADGTTNISPMSSSWALGNNIVLGIGLGGKSIQNLELNKECVINLPSSLQWKQVEKIAPYTGIENVPNYKKEMGYTYQKDKFSIAGFTSIQSQSVKPQRIKECPLQIEAKVKEIRIPEYAPFFAIIETEVVHVHAHEEILKGENHIDPQKWSPLFYSFRHYFSIGEELGKNYRA
;
A
#
# COMPACT_ATOMS: atom_id res chain seq x y z
N MET A 1 45.06 -2.54 23.84
CA MET A 1 44.76 -3.52 22.77
C MET A 1 43.50 -3.05 22.07
N ASN A 2 43.63 -2.46 20.89
CA ASN A 2 42.49 -2.09 20.05
C ASN A 2 42.04 -3.34 19.31
N ILE A 3 40.91 -3.91 19.73
CA ILE A 3 40.20 -4.88 18.89
C ILE A 3 39.46 -4.02 17.86
N GLU A 4 40.05 -3.87 16.68
CA GLU A 4 39.29 -3.43 15.51
C GLU A 4 38.20 -4.47 15.27
N ASN A 5 36.99 -4.19 15.78
CA ASN A 5 35.78 -4.91 15.38
C ASN A 5 35.53 -4.58 13.90
N LYS A 6 36.24 -5.29 13.02
CA LYS A 6 36.05 -5.17 11.59
C LYS A 6 34.66 -5.74 11.28
N THR A 7 33.71 -4.86 10.99
CA THR A 7 32.38 -5.26 10.53
C THR A 7 32.55 -6.12 9.28
N LEU A 8 32.25 -7.41 9.38
CA LEU A 8 32.34 -8.33 8.26
C LEU A 8 31.18 -8.04 7.29
N CYS A 9 31.51 -7.68 6.05
CA CYS A 9 30.55 -7.48 4.98
C CYS A 9 30.62 -8.66 4.00
N LYS A 10 29.47 -9.13 3.52
CA LYS A 10 29.37 -10.22 2.55
C LYS A 10 28.38 -9.84 1.45
N GLU A 11 28.76 -10.09 0.20
CA GLU A 11 27.88 -9.96 -0.95
C GLU A 11 26.82 -11.08 -0.96
N ILE A 12 25.57 -10.71 -1.18
CA ILE A 12 24.41 -11.60 -1.25
C ILE A 12 23.40 -11.09 -2.28
N GLU A 13 22.57 -11.99 -2.80
CA GLU A 13 21.45 -11.67 -3.70
C GLU A 13 20.11 -12.02 -3.02
N PRO A 14 19.45 -11.06 -2.36
CA PRO A 14 18.17 -11.33 -1.71
C PRO A 14 17.06 -11.51 -2.75
N LYS A 15 16.13 -12.45 -2.51
CA LYS A 15 14.99 -12.72 -3.40
C LYS A 15 14.00 -11.55 -3.54
N ILE A 16 14.01 -10.63 -2.58
CA ILE A 16 13.17 -9.43 -2.55
C ILE A 16 13.94 -8.28 -1.90
N LEU A 17 13.66 -7.06 -2.33
CA LEU A 17 14.33 -5.84 -1.85
C LEU A 17 13.42 -5.01 -0.93
N TYR A 18 12.50 -5.65 -0.21
CA TYR A 18 11.61 -4.97 0.71
C TYR A 18 12.26 -4.87 2.09
N TYR A 19 13.12 -3.88 2.28
CA TYR A 19 13.90 -3.70 3.51
C TYR A 19 13.17 -2.92 4.62
N GLY A 20 11.93 -2.50 4.39
CA GLY A 20 11.11 -1.79 5.36
C GLY A 20 10.21 -0.75 4.69
N MET A 21 9.07 -1.19 4.18
CA MET A 21 8.13 -0.33 3.46
C MET A 21 6.77 -0.31 4.14
N PRO A 22 6.11 0.85 4.29
CA PRO A 22 4.73 0.90 4.72
C PRO A 22 3.83 0.15 3.75
N ILE A 23 2.93 -0.66 4.29
CA ILE A 23 1.87 -1.28 3.50
C ILE A 23 0.77 -0.26 3.27
N TYR A 24 0.16 -0.32 2.09
CA TYR A 24 -1.10 0.33 1.77
C TYR A 24 -2.05 -0.67 1.10
N LEU A 25 -3.34 -0.44 1.32
CA LEU A 25 -4.44 -1.12 0.64
C LEU A 25 -4.98 -0.17 -0.42
N LEU A 26 -4.70 -0.48 -1.69
CA LEU A 26 -5.09 0.33 -2.83
C LEU A 26 -6.53 -0.01 -3.26
N SER A 27 -7.46 0.91 -3.02
CA SER A 27 -8.82 0.84 -3.56
C SER A 27 -8.85 1.37 -4.99
N THR A 28 -9.46 0.61 -5.89
CA THR A 28 -9.61 0.94 -7.32
C THR A 28 -11.01 0.53 -7.81
N LEU A 29 -11.51 1.14 -8.88
CA LEU A 29 -12.85 0.88 -9.39
C LEU A 29 -12.87 -0.24 -10.44
N ASN A 30 -13.68 -1.27 -10.21
CA ASN A 30 -13.98 -2.28 -11.22
C ASN A 30 -14.92 -1.71 -12.31
N ALA A 31 -15.00 -2.37 -13.47
CA ALA A 31 -15.87 -1.95 -14.57
C ALA A 31 -17.37 -1.91 -14.21
N ASP A 32 -17.80 -2.71 -13.22
CA ASP A 32 -19.17 -2.73 -12.71
C ASP A 32 -19.45 -1.69 -11.60
N GLY A 33 -18.48 -0.82 -11.31
CA GLY A 33 -18.58 0.22 -10.29
C GLY A 33 -18.29 -0.27 -8.86
N THR A 34 -18.00 -1.55 -8.64
CA THR A 34 -17.58 -2.06 -7.32
C THR A 34 -16.12 -1.72 -7.03
N THR A 35 -15.73 -1.64 -5.75
CA THR A 35 -14.35 -1.34 -5.36
C THR A 35 -13.54 -2.63 -5.17
N ASN A 36 -12.36 -2.71 -5.80
CA ASN A 36 -11.34 -3.73 -5.54
C ASN A 36 -10.26 -3.18 -4.60
N ILE A 37 -9.83 -3.99 -3.63
CA ILE A 37 -8.72 -3.67 -2.70
C ILE A 37 -7.47 -4.50 -3.06
N SER A 38 -6.31 -3.89 -3.26
CA SER A 38 -5.04 -4.62 -3.44
C SER A 38 -4.03 -4.26 -2.34
N PRO A 39 -3.49 -5.22 -1.56
CA PRO A 39 -2.38 -4.94 -0.64
C PRO A 39 -1.08 -4.74 -1.42
N MET A 40 -0.34 -3.68 -1.08
CA MET A 40 0.87 -3.25 -1.77
C MET A 40 1.82 -2.55 -0.79
N SER A 41 3.09 -2.41 -1.16
CA SER A 41 4.10 -1.76 -0.30
C SER A 41 5.19 -1.00 -1.09
N SER A 42 5.08 -0.90 -2.42
CA SER A 42 5.95 -0.04 -3.21
C SER A 42 5.32 1.34 -3.38
N SER A 43 5.73 2.31 -2.58
CA SER A 43 5.33 3.71 -2.72
C SER A 43 6.35 4.69 -2.13
N TRP A 44 6.31 5.94 -2.60
CA TRP A 44 7.00 7.09 -1.99
C TRP A 44 6.23 8.39 -2.26
N ALA A 45 6.43 9.40 -1.41
CA ALA A 45 5.75 10.69 -1.51
C ALA A 45 6.71 11.82 -1.92
N LEU A 46 6.21 12.76 -2.72
CA LEU A 46 6.91 13.98 -3.17
C LEU A 46 5.93 15.15 -3.21
N GLY A 47 5.93 15.96 -2.15
CA GLY A 47 4.94 17.03 -1.96
C GLY A 47 3.53 16.45 -1.90
N ASN A 48 2.64 16.93 -2.76
CA ASN A 48 1.26 16.42 -2.86
C ASN A 48 1.11 15.22 -3.82
N ASN A 49 2.21 14.59 -4.21
CA ASN A 49 2.18 13.42 -5.08
C ASN A 49 2.63 12.17 -4.35
N ILE A 50 2.00 11.05 -4.69
CA ILE A 50 2.44 9.72 -4.26
C ILE A 50 2.71 8.90 -5.53
N VAL A 51 3.89 8.29 -5.59
CA VAL A 51 4.24 7.39 -6.69
C VAL A 51 4.11 5.96 -6.21
N LEU A 52 3.47 5.11 -7.01
CA LEU A 52 3.18 3.72 -6.71
C LEU A 52 3.87 2.79 -7.70
N GLY A 53 4.48 1.72 -7.20
CA GLY A 53 4.97 0.61 -8.03
C GLY A 53 3.94 -0.51 -8.07
N ILE A 54 3.45 -0.88 -9.26
CA ILE A 54 2.38 -1.86 -9.44
C ILE A 54 2.76 -2.95 -10.45
N GLY A 55 2.65 -4.22 -10.09
CA GLY A 55 2.84 -5.34 -11.03
C GLY A 55 1.70 -5.45 -12.05
N LEU A 56 2.02 -5.74 -13.31
CA LEU A 56 1.07 -5.65 -14.42
C LEU A 56 -0.02 -6.73 -14.46
N GLY A 57 0.15 -7.86 -13.77
CA GLY A 57 -0.89 -8.90 -13.74
C GLY A 57 -1.90 -8.76 -12.60
N GLY A 58 -2.07 -7.57 -12.03
CA GLY A 58 -3.01 -7.27 -10.96
C GLY A 58 -4.32 -6.64 -11.44
N LYS A 59 -5.40 -6.80 -10.67
CA LYS A 59 -6.67 -6.10 -10.95
C LYS A 59 -6.55 -4.58 -10.79
N SER A 60 -5.70 -4.12 -9.88
CA SER A 60 -5.51 -2.68 -9.63
C SER A 60 -4.99 -1.93 -10.84
N ILE A 61 -4.01 -2.47 -11.59
CA ILE A 61 -3.52 -1.78 -12.80
C ILE A 61 -4.59 -1.73 -13.89
N GLN A 62 -5.32 -2.82 -14.13
CA GLN A 62 -6.44 -2.84 -15.09
C GLN A 62 -7.48 -1.79 -14.74
N ASN A 63 -7.80 -1.66 -13.45
CA ASN A 63 -8.74 -0.67 -12.97
C ASN A 63 -8.20 0.76 -13.13
N LEU A 64 -6.91 1.01 -12.85
CA LEU A 64 -6.28 2.33 -13.01
C LEU A 64 -6.11 2.76 -14.47
N GLU A 65 -5.99 1.82 -15.40
CA GLU A 65 -5.97 2.10 -16.83
C GLU A 65 -7.35 2.59 -17.31
N LEU A 66 -8.42 2.00 -16.79
CA LEU A 66 -9.81 2.36 -17.12
C LEU A 66 -10.31 3.59 -16.36
N ASN A 67 -9.91 3.75 -15.10
CA ASN A 67 -10.34 4.81 -14.22
C ASN A 67 -9.17 5.36 -13.42
N LYS A 68 -8.83 6.63 -13.65
CA LYS A 68 -7.66 7.32 -13.08
C LYS A 68 -7.88 7.80 -11.64
N GLU A 69 -8.66 7.08 -10.84
CA GLU A 69 -8.93 7.42 -9.44
C GLU A 69 -8.61 6.25 -8.51
N CYS A 70 -8.08 6.56 -7.32
CA CYS A 70 -7.80 5.56 -6.30
C CYS A 70 -7.91 6.11 -4.88
N VAL A 71 -7.95 5.20 -3.92
CA VAL A 71 -7.70 5.51 -2.51
C VAL A 71 -6.53 4.67 -2.02
N ILE A 72 -5.55 5.33 -1.43
CA ILE A 72 -4.40 4.72 -0.74
C ILE A 72 -4.76 4.67 0.74
N ASN A 73 -5.22 3.51 1.22
CA ASN A 73 -5.57 3.31 2.62
C ASN A 73 -4.36 2.75 3.36
N LEU A 74 -3.90 3.41 4.41
CA LEU A 74 -2.77 3.01 5.22
C LEU A 74 -3.28 2.29 6.49
N PRO A 75 -3.16 0.96 6.56
CA PRO A 75 -3.50 0.22 7.77
C PRO A 75 -2.53 0.52 8.90
N SER A 76 -3.02 0.43 10.13
CA SER A 76 -2.17 0.35 11.29
C SER A 76 -1.61 -1.08 11.45
N SER A 77 -0.62 -1.22 12.32
CA SER A 77 -0.06 -2.53 12.66
C SER A 77 -1.11 -3.53 13.18
N LEU A 78 -2.24 -3.05 13.73
CA LEU A 78 -3.33 -3.89 14.21
C LEU A 78 -4.11 -4.59 13.09
N GLN A 79 -4.08 -4.07 11.85
CA GLN A 79 -4.78 -4.67 10.71
C GLN A 79 -3.95 -5.71 9.94
N TRP A 80 -2.80 -6.16 10.44
CA TRP A 80 -1.92 -7.08 9.71
C TRP A 80 -2.60 -8.39 9.31
N LYS A 81 -3.48 -8.94 10.18
CA LYS A 81 -4.21 -10.18 9.88
C LYS A 81 -5.22 -9.99 8.75
N GLN A 82 -5.91 -8.85 8.73
CA GLN A 82 -6.87 -8.51 7.69
C GLN A 82 -6.17 -8.30 6.34
N VAL A 83 -5.00 -7.64 6.35
CA VAL A 83 -4.12 -7.50 5.18
C VAL A 83 -3.70 -8.87 4.65
N GLU A 84 -3.17 -9.74 5.52
CA GLU A 84 -2.74 -11.09 5.14
C GLU A 84 -3.91 -11.93 4.62
N LYS A 85 -5.09 -11.80 5.22
CA LYS A 85 -6.29 -12.54 4.82
C LYS A 85 -6.70 -12.26 3.37
N ILE A 86 -6.39 -11.09 2.82
CA ILE A 86 -6.68 -10.76 1.41
C ILE A 86 -5.49 -10.92 0.46
N ALA A 87 -4.27 -11.08 0.99
CA ALA A 87 -3.05 -11.23 0.22
C ALA A 87 -3.06 -12.38 -0.82
N PRO A 88 -3.63 -13.58 -0.56
CA PRO A 88 -3.64 -14.67 -1.53
C PRO A 88 -4.70 -14.51 -2.63
N TYR A 89 -5.41 -13.38 -2.68
CA TYR A 89 -6.51 -13.20 -3.63
C TYR A 89 -6.24 -12.13 -4.69
N THR A 90 -6.62 -12.43 -5.93
CA THR A 90 -6.67 -11.47 -7.03
C THR A 90 -8.12 -11.12 -7.38
N GLY A 91 -8.36 -9.88 -7.81
CA GLY A 91 -9.67 -9.46 -8.36
C GLY A 91 -9.85 -9.81 -9.84
N ILE A 92 -8.96 -10.62 -10.43
CA ILE A 92 -9.05 -11.12 -11.80
C ILE A 92 -9.68 -12.51 -11.75
N GLU A 93 -10.86 -12.66 -12.35
CA GLU A 93 -11.62 -13.92 -12.37
C GLU A 93 -10.84 -15.07 -13.03
N ASN A 94 -10.32 -14.81 -14.23
CA ASN A 94 -9.40 -15.71 -14.91
C ASN A 94 -7.97 -15.50 -14.38
N VAL A 95 -7.66 -16.08 -13.22
CA VAL A 95 -6.36 -15.94 -12.56
C VAL A 95 -5.22 -16.37 -13.52
N PRO A 96 -4.22 -15.52 -13.79
CA PRO A 96 -3.06 -15.87 -14.62
C PRO A 96 -2.31 -17.10 -14.09
N ASN A 97 -1.78 -17.95 -14.97
CA ASN A 97 -1.13 -19.21 -14.57
C ASN A 97 0.01 -19.01 -13.58
N TYR A 98 0.91 -18.05 -13.83
CA TYR A 98 2.02 -17.75 -12.92
C TYR A 98 1.54 -17.34 -11.51
N LYS A 99 0.36 -16.71 -11.40
CA LYS A 99 -0.26 -16.39 -10.11
C LYS A 99 -0.87 -17.62 -9.44
N LYS A 100 -1.49 -18.52 -10.21
CA LYS A 100 -1.97 -19.81 -9.67
C LYS A 100 -0.83 -20.63 -9.09
N GLU A 101 0.32 -20.68 -9.78
CA GLU A 101 1.53 -21.35 -9.30
C GLU A 101 2.07 -20.75 -7.99
N MET A 102 1.86 -19.44 -7.78
CA MET A 102 2.16 -18.75 -6.52
C MET A 102 1.06 -18.92 -5.44
N GLY A 103 -0.01 -19.66 -5.73
CA GLY A 103 -1.11 -19.93 -4.80
C GLY A 103 -2.26 -18.91 -4.81
N TYR A 104 -2.29 -17.98 -5.78
CA TYR A 104 -3.38 -17.00 -5.85
C TYR A 104 -4.69 -17.63 -6.32
N THR A 105 -5.78 -17.22 -5.68
CA THR A 105 -7.14 -17.56 -6.11
C THR A 105 -7.95 -16.29 -6.38
N TYR A 106 -9.07 -16.43 -7.10
CA TYR A 106 -9.94 -15.29 -7.38
C TYR A 106 -10.81 -14.96 -6.16
N GLN A 107 -10.87 -13.67 -5.83
CA GLN A 107 -11.93 -13.13 -4.97
C GLN A 107 -12.31 -11.72 -5.44
N LYS A 108 -13.60 -11.53 -5.68
CA LYS A 108 -14.17 -10.21 -6.00
C LYS A 108 -14.29 -9.33 -4.75
N ASP A 109 -15.03 -9.82 -3.75
CA ASP A 109 -15.34 -9.07 -2.54
C ASP A 109 -14.29 -9.32 -1.45
N LYS A 110 -13.23 -8.50 -1.49
CA LYS A 110 -12.16 -8.52 -0.47
C LYS A 110 -12.51 -7.74 0.79
N PHE A 111 -13.51 -6.84 0.76
CA PHE A 111 -13.97 -6.17 1.97
C PHE A 111 -14.56 -7.18 2.95
N SER A 112 -15.52 -7.99 2.47
CA SER A 112 -16.18 -8.99 3.30
C SER A 112 -15.23 -10.07 3.80
N ILE A 113 -14.31 -10.56 2.95
CA ILE A 113 -13.30 -11.55 3.40
C ILE A 113 -12.43 -10.97 4.51
N ALA A 114 -11.93 -9.74 4.37
CA ALA A 114 -11.09 -9.14 5.38
C ALA A 114 -11.83 -8.73 6.66
N GLY A 115 -13.15 -8.56 6.59
CA GLY A 115 -13.93 -7.89 7.63
C GLY A 115 -13.70 -6.38 7.64
N PHE A 116 -13.42 -5.78 6.47
CA PHE A 116 -13.31 -4.33 6.31
C PHE A 116 -14.67 -3.71 5.99
N THR A 117 -14.92 -2.53 6.55
CA THR A 117 -16.10 -1.72 6.24
C THR A 117 -15.77 -0.70 5.17
N SER A 118 -16.51 -0.73 4.06
CA SER A 118 -16.37 0.29 3.03
C SER A 118 -17.09 1.59 3.43
N ILE A 119 -16.46 2.72 3.14
CA ILE A 119 -17.05 4.05 3.32
C ILE A 119 -16.85 4.87 2.04
N GLN A 120 -17.79 5.76 1.75
CA GLN A 120 -17.70 6.62 0.58
C GLN A 120 -16.52 7.58 0.71
N SER A 121 -15.88 7.81 -0.44
CA SER A 121 -14.90 8.86 -0.66
C SER A 121 -15.61 10.19 -0.93
N GLN A 122 -14.90 11.29 -0.72
CA GLN A 122 -15.41 12.64 -0.89
C GLN A 122 -15.40 13.07 -2.37
N SER A 123 -14.33 12.78 -3.11
CA SER A 123 -14.12 13.28 -4.48
C SER A 123 -13.79 12.21 -5.51
N VAL A 124 -13.35 11.02 -5.09
CA VAL A 124 -13.09 9.88 -5.99
C VAL A 124 -14.17 8.79 -5.89
N LYS A 125 -14.29 7.94 -6.91
CA LYS A 125 -15.27 6.84 -6.92
C LYS A 125 -14.91 5.62 -6.04
N PRO A 126 -13.65 5.14 -6.00
CA PRO A 126 -13.32 3.98 -5.16
C PRO A 126 -13.58 4.26 -3.69
N GLN A 127 -14.09 3.27 -2.96
CA GLN A 127 -14.42 3.39 -1.54
C GLN A 127 -13.16 3.33 -0.66
N ARG A 128 -13.16 4.06 0.46
CA ARG A 128 -12.13 3.98 1.50
C ARG A 128 -12.41 2.80 2.44
N ILE A 129 -11.40 2.42 3.21
CA ILE A 129 -11.49 1.38 4.24
C ILE A 129 -11.56 2.07 5.60
N LYS A 130 -12.70 1.92 6.29
CA LYS A 130 -12.97 2.60 7.57
C LYS A 130 -11.90 2.33 8.62
N GLU A 131 -11.42 1.10 8.67
CA GLU A 131 -10.50 0.61 9.71
C GLU A 131 -9.05 1.08 9.51
N CYS A 132 -8.67 1.54 8.31
CA CYS A 132 -7.32 2.09 8.09
C CYS A 132 -7.25 3.48 8.70
N PRO A 133 -6.32 3.83 9.60
CA PRO A 133 -6.40 5.14 10.27
C PRO A 133 -6.05 6.34 9.42
N LEU A 134 -5.37 6.14 8.29
CA LEU A 134 -5.05 7.19 7.33
C LEU A 134 -5.48 6.73 5.94
N GLN A 135 -6.30 7.53 5.24
CA GLN A 135 -6.74 7.23 3.88
C GLN A 135 -6.54 8.44 2.98
N ILE A 136 -6.04 8.21 1.77
CA ILE A 136 -5.65 9.27 0.85
C ILE A 136 -6.39 9.04 -0.45
N GLU A 137 -7.29 9.95 -0.79
CA GLU A 137 -7.91 9.97 -2.12
C GLU A 137 -6.94 10.61 -3.11
N ALA A 138 -6.76 9.99 -4.27
CA ALA A 138 -5.81 10.46 -5.27
C ALA A 138 -6.30 10.23 -6.70
N LYS A 139 -5.80 11.05 -7.61
CA LYS A 139 -6.02 10.92 -9.06
C LYS A 139 -4.71 10.56 -9.75
N VAL A 140 -4.75 9.58 -10.64
CA VAL A 140 -3.59 9.18 -11.44
C VAL A 140 -3.30 10.29 -12.47
N LYS A 141 -2.04 10.73 -12.48
CA LYS A 141 -1.50 11.71 -13.43
C LYS A 141 -0.84 11.00 -14.60
N GLU A 142 -0.06 9.98 -14.31
CA GLU A 142 0.72 9.26 -15.32
C GLU A 142 0.82 7.77 -14.97
N ILE A 143 0.84 6.92 -16.00
CA ILE A 143 1.13 5.48 -15.89
C ILE A 143 2.26 5.17 -16.84
N ARG A 144 3.44 4.90 -16.30
CA ARG A 144 4.62 4.55 -17.10
C ARG A 144 4.98 3.09 -16.93
N ILE A 145 5.06 2.36 -18.04
CA ILE A 145 5.57 0.98 -18.09
C ILE A 145 6.97 1.03 -18.71
N PRO A 146 8.04 0.72 -17.96
CA PRO A 146 9.39 0.74 -18.52
C PRO A 146 9.59 -0.39 -19.54
N GLU A 147 10.12 -0.06 -20.72
CA GLU A 147 10.38 -1.05 -21.78
C GLU A 147 11.33 -2.18 -21.33
N TYR A 148 12.32 -1.86 -20.49
CA TYR A 148 13.28 -2.81 -19.95
C TYR A 148 12.71 -3.73 -18.86
N ALA A 149 11.53 -3.42 -18.34
CA ALA A 149 10.90 -4.17 -17.27
C ALA A 149 9.37 -4.19 -17.43
N PRO A 150 8.85 -4.87 -18.47
CA PRO A 150 7.43 -4.89 -18.82
C PRO A 150 6.62 -5.82 -17.89
N PHE A 151 6.95 -5.85 -16.61
CA PHE A 151 6.26 -6.59 -15.57
C PHE A 151 5.74 -5.68 -14.44
N PHE A 152 6.11 -4.39 -14.44
CA PHE A 152 5.58 -3.39 -13.52
C PHE A 152 5.28 -2.05 -14.21
N ALA A 153 4.45 -1.25 -13.54
CA ALA A 153 4.17 0.14 -13.87
C ALA A 153 4.57 1.07 -12.70
N ILE A 154 4.95 2.29 -13.07
CA ILE A 154 5.16 3.42 -12.17
C ILE A 154 3.97 4.34 -12.34
N ILE A 155 3.19 4.51 -11.28
CA ILE A 155 1.96 5.29 -11.29
C ILE A 155 2.20 6.56 -10.49
N GLU A 156 2.14 7.71 -11.15
CA GLU A 156 2.17 9.00 -10.48
C GLU A 156 0.75 9.40 -10.12
N THR A 157 0.54 9.79 -8.86
CA THR A 157 -0.77 10.20 -8.34
C THR A 157 -0.68 11.55 -7.66
N GLU A 158 -1.72 12.36 -7.81
CA GLU A 158 -1.92 13.63 -7.13
C GLU A 158 -2.96 13.44 -6.03
N VAL A 159 -2.59 13.80 -4.80
CA VAL A 159 -3.47 13.73 -3.63
C VAL A 159 -4.56 14.80 -3.74
N VAL A 160 -5.81 14.41 -3.52
CA VAL A 160 -6.97 15.32 -3.50
C VAL A 160 -7.57 15.48 -2.10
N HIS A 161 -7.64 14.41 -1.31
CA HIS A 161 -8.06 14.47 0.09
C HIS A 161 -7.24 13.53 0.96
N VAL A 162 -7.00 13.95 2.19
CA VAL A 162 -6.41 13.13 3.25
C VAL A 162 -7.42 13.05 4.38
N HIS A 163 -7.69 11.83 4.83
CA HIS A 163 -8.61 11.52 5.91
C HIS A 163 -7.85 10.77 6.98
N ALA A 164 -7.96 11.20 8.23
CA ALA A 164 -7.30 10.57 9.36
C ALA A 164 -8.30 10.30 10.48
N HIS A 165 -8.10 9.23 11.24
CA HIS A 165 -8.80 9.03 12.51
C HIS A 165 -8.35 10.10 13.51
N GLU A 166 -9.28 10.68 14.27
CA GLU A 166 -8.98 11.72 15.25
C GLU A 166 -7.95 11.26 16.30
N GLU A 167 -7.97 9.97 16.64
CA GLU A 167 -7.06 9.38 17.61
C GLU A 167 -5.58 9.47 17.20
N ILE A 168 -5.26 9.57 15.90
CA ILE A 168 -3.88 9.72 15.42
C ILE A 168 -3.50 11.17 15.14
N LEU A 169 -4.34 12.15 15.49
CA LEU A 169 -4.08 13.57 15.24
C LEU A 169 -3.36 14.25 16.40
N LYS A 170 -2.60 15.28 16.04
CA LYS A 170 -2.01 16.30 16.91
C LYS A 170 -2.44 17.69 16.42
N GLY A 171 -3.58 18.17 16.89
CA GLY A 171 -4.22 19.38 16.37
C GLY A 171 -4.95 19.11 15.04
N GLU A 172 -5.18 20.15 14.24
CA GLU A 172 -6.07 20.03 13.07
C GLU A 172 -5.45 19.30 11.87
N ASN A 173 -4.18 19.56 11.54
CA ASN A 173 -3.57 19.14 10.27
C ASN A 173 -2.27 18.33 10.43
N HIS A 174 -2.02 17.76 11.61
CA HIS A 174 -0.79 16.99 11.86
C HIS A 174 -1.11 15.60 12.39
N ILE A 175 -0.44 14.60 11.83
CA ILE A 175 -0.39 13.24 12.37
C ILE A 175 0.54 13.23 13.57
N ASP A 176 0.10 12.64 14.68
CA ASP A 176 0.92 12.39 15.86
C ASP A 176 1.80 11.16 15.63
N PRO A 177 3.14 11.29 15.48
CA PRO A 177 4.00 10.14 15.24
C PRO A 177 4.04 9.15 16.40
N GLN A 178 3.63 9.54 17.61
CA GLN A 178 3.57 8.64 18.77
C GLN A 178 2.29 7.79 18.79
N LYS A 179 1.24 8.22 18.08
CA LYS A 179 -0.03 7.49 17.98
C LYS A 179 -0.17 6.76 16.64
N TRP A 180 0.46 7.27 15.59
CA TRP A 180 0.48 6.63 14.28
C TRP A 180 1.39 5.39 14.29
N SER A 181 0.78 4.21 14.12
CA SER A 181 1.49 2.93 14.07
C SER A 181 1.25 2.25 12.72
N PRO A 182 1.98 2.61 11.65
CA PRO A 182 1.82 1.98 10.34
C PRO A 182 2.23 0.51 10.37
N LEU A 183 1.61 -0.29 9.50
CA LEU A 183 2.05 -1.64 9.21
C LEU A 183 3.21 -1.64 8.20
N PHE A 184 4.34 -2.21 8.57
CA PHE A 184 5.50 -2.36 7.69
C PHE A 184 5.61 -3.77 7.13
N TYR A 185 6.04 -3.86 5.87
CA TYR A 185 6.50 -5.08 5.23
C TYR A 185 8.02 -5.06 5.13
N SER A 186 8.68 -6.05 5.74
CA SER A 186 10.12 -6.23 5.64
C SER A 186 10.43 -7.70 5.39
N PHE A 187 11.01 -7.99 4.23
CA PHE A 187 11.41 -9.32 3.78
C PHE A 187 10.35 -10.44 3.98
N ARG A 188 9.09 -10.22 3.55
CA ARG A 188 7.94 -11.15 3.75
C ARG A 188 7.42 -11.27 5.19
N HIS A 189 7.80 -10.35 6.05
CA HIS A 189 7.32 -10.30 7.43
C HIS A 189 6.63 -8.96 7.69
N TYR A 190 5.69 -8.98 8.63
CA TYR A 190 4.95 -7.81 9.07
C TYR A 190 5.54 -7.27 10.36
N PHE A 191 5.69 -5.96 10.45
CA PHE A 191 6.22 -5.27 11.63
C PHE A 191 5.39 -4.05 11.98
N SER A 192 5.38 -3.68 13.27
CA SER A 192 4.98 -2.36 13.72
C SER A 192 6.20 -1.43 13.80
N ILE A 193 5.96 -0.14 13.99
CA ILE A 193 7.01 0.78 14.43
C ILE A 193 7.50 0.38 15.84
N GLY A 194 8.80 0.57 16.10
CA GLY A 194 9.41 0.40 17.42
C GLY A 194 9.38 1.68 18.24
N GLU A 195 10.24 1.78 19.26
CA GLU A 195 10.37 2.97 20.10
C GLU A 195 10.91 4.18 19.31
N GLU A 196 10.41 5.38 19.64
CA GLU A 196 10.91 6.63 19.09
C GLU A 196 12.36 6.86 19.58
N LEU A 197 13.29 7.01 18.64
CA LEU A 197 14.70 7.28 18.97
C LEU A 197 14.98 8.78 19.16
N GLY A 198 14.11 9.65 18.65
CA GLY A 198 14.23 11.10 18.72
C GLY A 198 13.59 11.78 17.52
N LYS A 199 13.80 13.10 17.43
CA LYS A 199 13.22 13.97 16.41
C LYS A 199 14.28 14.65 15.56
N ASN A 200 13.97 14.93 14.30
CA ASN A 200 14.88 15.69 13.43
C ASN A 200 14.81 17.20 13.71
N TYR A 201 15.69 17.98 13.07
CA TYR A 201 15.81 19.43 13.31
C TYR A 201 14.62 20.28 12.83
N ARG A 202 13.66 19.69 12.11
CA ARG A 202 12.44 20.33 11.58
C ARG A 202 11.16 19.88 12.30
N ALA A 203 11.27 19.06 13.34
CA ALA A 203 10.14 18.46 14.05
C ALA A 203 9.50 19.37 15.10
#